data_AF-A0A376VPQ0-F1
#
_entry.id   AF-A0A376VPQ0-F1
#
_cell.length_a   1.000
_cell.length_b   1.000
_cell.length_c   1.000
_cell.angle_alpha   90.00
_cell.angle_beta   90.00
_cell.angle_gamma   90.00
#
_symmetry.space_group_name_H-M   'P 1'
#
loop_
_entity.id
_entity.type
_entity.pdbx_description
1 polymer ?
#
loop_
_entity_poly.entity_id
_entity_poly.type
_entity_poly.pdbx_seq_one_letter_code
_entity_poly.pdbx_strand_id
1 'polypeptide(L)'
;MRFFTVSDAREARKSVFYATGFMGYFYILTFIIGFGAIMLVGANPEYKDAAGHLIGGNNMAAVHLANAVGGNLFLGFISAVAFATILAVVAGLTLAGASAVSHDLYANVFKKGATEREELRVSKITVLILGVIAIILGVLFENQNIAFMVGLAVCHRGEL
;
A
#
# COMPACT_ATOMS: atom_id res chain seq x y z
N MET A 1 17.41 -1.37 1.79
CA MET A 1 18.83 -1.47 1.39
C MET A 1 19.25 -0.54 0.22
N ARG A 2 18.55 0.58 -0.09
CA ARG A 2 18.99 1.54 -1.15
C ARG A 2 19.48 2.90 -0.63
N PHE A 3 19.44 3.13 0.70
CA PHE A 3 20.01 4.32 1.36
C PHE A 3 21.54 4.24 1.57
N PHE A 4 22.15 3.05 1.39
CA PHE A 4 23.58 2.85 1.63
C PHE A 4 24.45 2.94 0.36
N THR A 5 23.86 3.25 -0.80
CA THR A 5 24.60 3.44 -2.06
C THR A 5 24.85 4.91 -2.40
N VAL A 6 24.51 5.84 -1.49
CA VAL A 6 24.82 7.27 -1.65
C VAL A 6 26.12 7.55 -0.90
N SER A 7 27.11 8.07 -1.62
CA SER A 7 28.48 8.20 -1.13
C SER A 7 28.68 9.21 0.00
N ASP A 8 27.66 10.00 0.37
CA ASP A 8 27.77 11.12 1.30
C ASP A 8 26.49 11.33 2.14
N ALA A 9 26.65 11.53 3.45
CA ALA A 9 25.58 11.85 4.39
C ALA A 9 24.79 13.13 4.01
N ARG A 10 25.39 14.05 3.24
CA ARG A 10 24.69 15.23 2.70
C ARG A 10 23.64 14.87 1.66
N GLU A 11 23.93 13.94 0.76
CA GLU A 11 22.98 13.53 -0.28
C GLU A 11 21.84 12.70 0.30
N ALA A 12 22.11 11.92 1.34
CA ALA A 12 21.06 11.25 2.12
C ALA A 12 20.08 12.26 2.75
N ARG A 13 20.58 13.35 3.35
CA ARG A 13 19.73 14.42 3.91
C ARG A 13 18.91 15.14 2.84
N LYS A 14 19.48 15.40 1.66
CA LYS A 14 18.72 15.97 0.54
C LYS A 14 17.60 15.04 0.10
N SER A 15 17.88 13.74 -0.06
CA SER A 15 16.86 12.76 -0.42
C SER A 15 15.72 12.71 0.60
N VAL A 16 16.03 12.72 1.90
CA VAL A 16 15.02 12.79 2.97
C VAL A 16 14.23 14.09 2.89
N PHE A 17 14.87 15.24 2.65
CA PHE A 17 14.17 16.51 2.50
C PHE A 17 13.18 16.50 1.33
N TYR A 18 13.60 16.00 0.16
CA TYR A 18 12.70 15.84 -0.98
C TYR A 18 11.55 14.87 -0.66
N ALA A 19 11.85 13.70 -0.08
CA ALA A 19 10.83 12.72 0.28
C ALA A 19 9.79 13.29 1.25
N THR A 20 10.24 13.96 2.31
CA THR A 20 9.35 14.63 3.28
C THR A 20 8.55 15.75 2.62
N GLY A 21 9.16 16.54 1.73
CA GLY A 21 8.47 17.59 0.97
C GLY A 21 7.35 17.03 0.08
N PHE A 22 7.62 15.95 -0.67
CA PHE A 22 6.62 15.26 -1.47
C PHE A 22 5.50 14.64 -0.62
N MET A 23 5.84 14.05 0.53
CA MET A 23 4.84 13.53 1.48
C MET A 23 3.97 14.66 2.05
N GLY A 24 4.57 15.78 2.45
CA GLY A 24 3.83 16.94 2.93
C GLY A 24 2.87 17.50 1.88
N TYR A 25 3.35 17.63 0.64
CA TYR A 25 2.50 18.05 -0.48
C TYR A 25 1.32 17.08 -0.71
N PHE A 26 1.57 15.78 -0.68
CA PHE A 26 0.53 14.77 -0.81
C PHE A 26 -0.52 14.84 0.31
N TYR A 27 -0.11 15.11 1.55
CA TYR A 27 -1.06 15.29 2.65
C TYR A 27 -1.96 16.52 2.47
N ILE A 28 -1.43 17.63 1.94
CA ILE A 28 -2.25 18.80 1.61
C ILE A 28 -3.27 18.45 0.52
N LEU A 29 -2.87 17.72 -0.52
CA LEU A 29 -3.80 17.25 -1.55
C LEU A 29 -4.88 16.32 -0.98
N THR A 30 -4.51 15.43 -0.06
CA THR A 30 -5.45 14.50 0.59
C THR A 30 -6.53 15.26 1.35
N PHE A 31 -6.16 16.36 2.01
CA PHE A 31 -7.11 17.25 2.66
C PHE A 31 -8.12 17.83 1.66
N ILE A 32 -7.64 18.39 0.54
CA ILE A 32 -8.50 18.94 -0.53
C ILE A 32 -9.46 17.87 -1.08
N ILE A 33 -8.95 16.65 -1.32
CA ILE A 33 -9.75 15.51 -1.77
C ILE A 33 -10.83 15.17 -0.74
N GLY A 34 -10.52 15.17 0.55
CA GLY A 34 -11.49 14.91 1.62
C GLY A 34 -12.65 15.90 1.63
N PHE A 35 -12.37 17.20 1.57
CA PHE A 35 -13.42 18.22 1.49
C PHE A 35 -14.20 18.15 0.16
N GLY A 36 -13.52 17.86 -0.94
CA GLY A 36 -14.15 17.62 -2.24
C GLY A 36 -15.15 16.48 -2.19
N ALA A 37 -14.78 15.37 -1.54
CA ALA A 37 -15.66 14.21 -1.36
C ALA A 37 -16.89 14.57 -0.52
N ILE A 38 -16.71 15.31 0.59
CA ILE A 38 -17.85 15.75 1.42
C ILE A 38 -18.82 16.63 0.62
N MET A 39 -18.30 17.55 -0.18
CA MET A 39 -19.14 18.52 -0.91
C MET A 39 -19.83 17.90 -2.14
N LEU A 40 -19.12 17.11 -2.95
CA LEU A 40 -19.65 16.60 -4.23
C LEU A 40 -20.28 15.20 -4.11
N VAL A 41 -19.74 14.34 -3.25
CA VAL A 41 -20.25 12.98 -3.05
C VAL A 41 -21.21 12.95 -1.87
N GLY A 42 -20.86 13.63 -0.77
CA GLY A 42 -21.70 13.70 0.43
C GLY A 42 -23.04 14.42 0.23
N ALA A 43 -23.14 15.33 -0.74
CA ALA A 43 -24.40 15.99 -1.09
C ALA A 43 -25.26 15.21 -2.11
N ASN A 44 -24.69 14.25 -2.84
CA ASN A 44 -25.38 13.55 -3.93
C ASN A 44 -26.05 12.25 -3.44
N PRO A 45 -27.38 12.06 -3.68
CA PRO A 45 -28.07 10.82 -3.35
C PRO A 45 -27.58 9.62 -4.17
N GLU A 46 -27.05 9.84 -5.37
CA GLU A 46 -26.61 8.77 -6.30
C GLU A 46 -25.47 7.90 -5.74
N TYR A 47 -24.63 8.48 -4.87
CA TYR A 47 -23.53 7.76 -4.22
C TYR A 47 -23.91 7.20 -2.85
N LYS A 48 -25.19 7.30 -2.47
CA LYS A 48 -25.71 6.84 -1.19
C LYS A 48 -26.69 5.69 -1.37
N ASP A 49 -26.65 4.75 -0.44
CA ASP A 49 -27.66 3.70 -0.35
C ASP A 49 -28.98 4.25 0.23
N ALA A 50 -30.00 3.39 0.30
CA ALA A 50 -31.30 3.73 0.87
C ALA A 50 -31.25 4.12 2.37
N ALA A 51 -30.16 3.79 3.07
CA ALA A 51 -29.91 4.14 4.45
C ALA A 51 -29.09 5.44 4.60
N GLY A 52 -28.67 6.07 3.49
CA GLY A 52 -27.89 7.30 3.45
C GLY A 52 -26.38 7.10 3.60
N HIS A 53 -25.88 5.86 3.59
CA HIS A 53 -24.45 5.55 3.65
C HIS A 53 -23.82 5.52 2.25
N LEU A 54 -22.51 5.77 2.17
CA LEU A 54 -21.75 5.67 0.93
C LEU A 54 -21.81 4.24 0.35
N ILE A 55 -22.19 4.12 -0.92
CA ILE A 55 -22.21 2.84 -1.63
C ILE A 55 -20.77 2.29 -1.70
N GLY A 56 -20.56 1.08 -1.15
CA GLY A 56 -19.24 0.47 -1.04
C GLY A 56 -18.43 0.90 0.19
N GLY A 57 -19.04 1.65 1.11
CA GLY A 57 -18.45 2.03 2.39
C GLY A 57 -17.52 3.25 2.34
N ASN A 58 -16.98 3.62 3.51
CA ASN A 58 -16.20 4.85 3.67
C ASN A 58 -14.90 4.88 2.85
N ASN A 59 -14.34 3.71 2.53
CA ASN A 59 -13.12 3.61 1.73
C ASN A 59 -13.33 4.04 0.26
N MET A 60 -14.59 4.12 -0.20
CA MET A 60 -14.93 4.45 -1.60
C MET A 60 -15.08 5.94 -1.87
N ALA A 61 -14.99 6.79 -0.85
CA ALA A 61 -15.23 8.24 -0.98
C ALA A 61 -14.34 8.90 -2.05
N ALA A 62 -13.06 8.54 -2.13
CA ALA A 62 -12.14 9.10 -3.11
C ALA A 62 -12.43 8.62 -4.56
N VAL A 63 -12.85 7.36 -4.72
CA VAL A 63 -13.19 6.79 -6.05
C VAL A 63 -14.47 7.42 -6.58
N HIS A 64 -15.48 7.57 -5.71
CA HIS A 64 -16.72 8.27 -6.06
C HIS A 64 -16.48 9.75 -6.37
N LEU A 65 -15.54 10.40 -5.66
CA LEU A 65 -15.15 11.77 -6.01
C LEU A 65 -14.53 11.85 -7.41
N ALA A 66 -13.68 10.89 -7.79
CA ALA A 66 -13.15 10.85 -9.16
C ALA A 66 -14.27 10.69 -10.20
N ASN A 67 -15.30 9.89 -9.91
CA ASN A 67 -16.48 9.78 -10.77
C ASN A 67 -17.25 11.11 -10.85
N ALA A 68 -17.51 11.74 -9.71
CA ALA A 68 -18.27 12.99 -9.64
C ALA A 68 -17.56 14.15 -10.36
N VAL A 69 -16.22 14.18 -10.36
CA VAL A 69 -15.43 15.26 -10.97
C VAL A 69 -15.18 15.04 -12.46
N GLY A 70 -14.93 13.80 -12.89
CA GLY A 70 -14.45 13.51 -14.26
C GLY A 70 -15.12 12.32 -14.95
N GLY A 71 -16.23 11.82 -14.39
CA GLY A 71 -17.01 10.72 -14.95
C GLY A 71 -16.25 9.40 -15.05
N ASN A 72 -16.75 8.51 -15.91
CA ASN A 72 -16.23 7.15 -16.06
C ASN A 72 -14.79 7.11 -16.59
N LEU A 73 -14.39 8.07 -17.43
CA LEU A 73 -13.02 8.13 -17.95
C LEU A 73 -12.02 8.43 -16.84
N PHE A 74 -12.30 9.43 -16.00
CA PHE A 74 -11.42 9.79 -14.89
C PHE A 74 -11.43 8.74 -13.78
N LEU A 75 -12.60 8.14 -13.48
CA LEU A 75 -12.69 6.98 -12.59
C LEU A 75 -11.80 5.84 -13.10
N GLY A 76 -11.90 5.49 -14.38
CA GLY A 76 -11.12 4.41 -14.98
C GLY A 76 -9.61 4.68 -14.91
N PHE A 77 -9.21 5.92 -15.19
CA PHE A 77 -7.82 6.34 -15.09
C PHE A 77 -7.28 6.24 -13.65
N ILE A 78 -7.99 6.81 -12.67
CA ILE A 78 -7.58 6.74 -11.25
C ILE A 78 -7.56 5.30 -10.75
N SER A 79 -8.52 4.47 -11.17
CA SER A 79 -8.57 3.05 -10.82
C SER A 79 -7.37 2.29 -11.40
N ALA A 80 -6.98 2.58 -12.65
CA ALA A 80 -5.81 1.98 -13.28
C ALA A 80 -4.51 2.39 -12.56
N VAL A 81 -4.37 3.66 -12.20
CA VAL A 81 -3.22 4.16 -11.43
C VAL A 81 -3.16 3.51 -10.05
N ALA A 82 -4.29 3.45 -9.33
CA ALA A 82 -4.36 2.80 -8.02
C ALA A 82 -4.02 1.30 -8.09
N PHE A 83 -4.51 0.60 -9.11
CA PHE A 83 -4.17 -0.80 -9.33
C PHE A 83 -2.67 -0.98 -9.60
N ALA A 84 -2.08 -0.14 -10.46
CA ALA A 84 -0.66 -0.19 -10.78
C ALA A 84 0.22 0.09 -9.55
N THR A 85 -0.15 1.04 -8.70
CA THR A 85 0.61 1.34 -7.47
C THR A 85 0.50 0.23 -6.44
N ILE A 86 -0.68 -0.39 -6.27
CA ILE A 86 -0.85 -1.57 -5.40
C ILE A 86 0.05 -2.70 -5.88
N LEU A 87 0.02 -3.05 -7.17
CA LEU A 87 0.88 -4.11 -7.72
C LEU A 87 2.37 -3.79 -7.52
N ALA A 88 2.78 -2.55 -7.75
CA ALA A 88 4.17 -2.12 -7.55
C ALA A 88 4.62 -2.29 -6.09
N VAL A 89 3.79 -1.85 -5.13
CA VAL A 89 4.09 -1.95 -3.69
C VAL A 89 4.09 -3.41 -3.23
N VAL A 90 3.09 -4.19 -3.62
CA VAL A 90 2.98 -5.61 -3.26
C VAL A 90 4.18 -6.39 -3.80
N ALA A 91 4.58 -6.17 -5.05
CA ALA A 91 5.75 -6.82 -5.63
C ALA A 91 7.04 -6.44 -4.85
N GLY A 92 7.21 -5.16 -4.54
CA GLY A 92 8.36 -4.68 -3.77
C GLY A 92 8.45 -5.29 -2.37
N LEU A 93 7.34 -5.28 -1.62
CA LEU A 93 7.29 -5.85 -0.26
C LEU A 93 7.44 -7.38 -0.26
N THR A 94 6.86 -8.06 -1.25
CA THR A 94 6.96 -9.51 -1.37
C THR A 94 8.37 -9.95 -1.70
N LEU A 95 9.05 -9.28 -2.63
CA LEU A 95 10.46 -9.56 -2.95
C LEU A 95 11.37 -9.30 -1.75
N ALA A 96 11.14 -8.20 -1.01
CA ALA A 96 11.88 -7.90 0.21
C ALA A 96 11.66 -8.97 1.29
N GLY A 97 10.42 -9.39 1.51
CA GLY A 97 10.07 -10.44 2.47
C GLY A 97 10.64 -11.81 2.09
N ALA A 98 10.54 -12.20 0.82
CA ALA A 98 11.09 -13.46 0.33
C ALA A 98 12.63 -13.49 0.43
N SER A 99 13.30 -12.36 0.16
CA SER A 99 14.74 -12.22 0.33
C SER A 99 15.15 -12.36 1.81
N ALA A 100 14.44 -11.69 2.72
CA ALA A 100 14.69 -11.81 4.16
C ALA A 100 14.52 -13.27 4.62
N VAL A 101 13.47 -13.98 4.20
CA VAL A 101 13.27 -15.38 4.58
C VAL A 101 14.34 -16.31 3.98
N SER A 102 14.75 -16.12 2.72
CA SER A 102 15.78 -16.97 2.12
C SER A 102 17.17 -16.74 2.73
N HIS A 103 17.56 -15.48 2.95
CA HIS A 103 18.88 -15.17 3.54
C HIS A 103 18.91 -15.36 5.05
N ASP A 104 17.91 -14.86 5.78
CA ASP A 104 17.95 -14.85 7.25
C ASP A 104 17.46 -16.16 7.84
N LEU A 105 16.47 -16.81 7.25
CA LEU A 105 15.91 -18.06 7.77
C LEU A 105 16.59 -19.28 7.16
N TYR A 106 16.69 -19.37 5.83
CA TYR A 106 17.17 -20.60 5.18
C TYR A 106 18.70 -20.73 5.24
N ALA A 107 19.45 -19.71 4.83
CA ALA A 107 20.91 -19.76 4.78
C ALA A 107 21.57 -19.75 6.16
N ASN A 108 21.01 -19.01 7.12
CA ASN A 108 21.59 -18.88 8.47
C ASN A 108 21.10 -19.94 9.47
N VAL A 109 19.83 -20.38 9.40
CA VAL A 109 19.24 -21.30 10.40
C VAL A 109 19.18 -22.75 9.92
N PHE A 110 18.76 -22.99 8.68
CA PHE A 110 18.52 -24.37 8.19
C PHE A 110 19.72 -25.00 7.48
N LYS A 111 20.46 -24.26 6.65
CA LYS A 111 21.58 -24.82 5.89
C LYS A 111 22.71 -23.80 5.73
N LYS A 112 23.69 -23.86 6.64
CA LYS A 112 24.93 -23.08 6.56
C LYS A 112 25.68 -23.46 5.27
N GLY A 113 25.71 -22.56 4.28
CA GLY A 113 26.35 -22.78 2.98
C GLY A 113 25.40 -23.26 1.87
N ALA A 114 24.13 -22.84 1.89
CA ALA A 114 23.20 -23.08 0.78
C ALA A 114 23.76 -22.52 -0.54
N THR A 115 23.56 -23.27 -1.63
CA THR A 115 23.94 -22.78 -2.96
C THR A 115 22.93 -21.75 -3.47
N GLU A 116 23.40 -20.79 -4.26
CA GLU A 116 22.57 -19.71 -4.85
C GLU A 116 21.32 -20.26 -5.59
N ARG A 117 21.44 -21.44 -6.21
CA ARG A 117 20.31 -22.13 -6.87
C ARG A 117 19.25 -22.65 -5.89
N GLU A 118 19.65 -23.10 -4.70
CA GLU A 118 18.74 -23.55 -3.65
C GLU A 118 18.03 -22.35 -3.01
N GLU A 119 18.76 -21.27 -2.74
CA GLU A 119 18.20 -20.02 -2.21
C GLU A 119 17.14 -19.43 -3.15
N LEU A 120 17.42 -19.40 -4.46
CA LEU A 120 16.46 -18.93 -5.45
C LEU A 120 15.18 -19.78 -5.51
N ARG A 121 15.27 -21.10 -5.28
CA ARG A 121 14.07 -21.96 -5.21
C ARG A 121 13.26 -21.68 -3.95
N VAL A 122 13.92 -21.58 -2.80
CA VAL A 122 13.26 -21.28 -1.53
C VAL A 122 12.60 -19.91 -1.59
N SER A 123 13.28 -18.90 -2.12
CA SER A 123 12.73 -17.56 -2.31
C SER A 123 11.45 -17.57 -3.15
N LYS A 124 11.43 -18.29 -4.28
CA LYS A 124 10.22 -18.42 -5.13
C LYS A 124 9.05 -19.11 -4.39
N ILE A 125 9.32 -20.15 -3.62
CA ILE A 125 8.30 -20.84 -2.82
C ILE A 125 7.75 -19.90 -1.74
N THR A 126 8.64 -19.15 -1.06
CA THR A 126 8.23 -18.17 -0.06
C THR A 126 7.36 -17.07 -0.65
N VAL A 127 7.68 -16.53 -1.83
CA VAL A 127 6.83 -15.56 -2.54
C VAL A 127 5.42 -16.11 -2.73
N LEU A 128 5.30 -17.37 -3.16
CA LEU A 128 4.01 -18.01 -3.39
C LEU A 128 3.22 -18.18 -2.09
N ILE A 129 3.86 -18.66 -1.02
CA ILE A 129 3.23 -18.84 0.29
C ILE A 129 2.78 -17.49 0.86
N LEU A 130 3.65 -16.47 0.84
CA LEU A 130 3.31 -15.12 1.29
C LEU A 130 2.15 -14.53 0.49
N GLY A 131 2.13 -14.76 -0.84
CA GLY A 131 1.03 -14.33 -1.70
C GLY A 131 -0.31 -14.98 -1.32
N VAL A 132 -0.32 -16.30 -1.09
CA VAL A 132 -1.54 -17.02 -0.67
C VAL A 132 -2.04 -16.51 0.68
N ILE A 133 -1.14 -16.34 1.66
CA ILE A 133 -1.49 -15.80 2.97
C ILE A 133 -2.05 -14.37 2.83
N ALA A 134 -1.42 -13.53 2.02
CA ALA A 134 -1.87 -12.16 1.78
C ALA A 134 -3.27 -12.11 1.15
N ILE A 135 -3.59 -13.01 0.21
CA ILE A 135 -4.93 -13.12 -0.38
C ILE A 135 -5.95 -13.53 0.68
N ILE A 136 -5.65 -14.56 1.47
CA ILE A 136 -6.57 -15.04 2.52
C ILE A 136 -6.84 -13.94 3.55
N LEU A 137 -5.80 -13.26 4.03
CA LEU A 137 -5.96 -12.14 4.96
C LEU A 137 -6.71 -10.98 4.30
N GLY A 138 -6.44 -10.69 3.03
CA GLY A 138 -7.16 -9.65 2.28
C GLY A 138 -8.67 -9.89 2.22
N VAL A 139 -9.09 -11.14 1.95
CA VAL A 139 -10.51 -11.52 1.93
C VAL A 139 -11.13 -11.42 3.34
N LEU A 140 -10.42 -11.89 4.37
CA LEU A 140 -10.92 -11.82 5.76
C LEU A 140 -11.13 -10.39 6.26
N PHE A 141 -10.32 -9.43 5.79
CA PHE A 141 -10.37 -8.04 6.20
C PHE A 141 -11.03 -7.10 5.18
N GLU A 142 -11.67 -7.61 4.11
CA GLU A 142 -12.20 -6.78 3.01
C GLU A 142 -13.26 -5.76 3.46
N ASN A 143 -14.04 -6.11 4.49
CA ASN A 143 -15.12 -5.29 5.01
C ASN A 143 -14.66 -4.27 6.08
N GLN A 144 -13.37 -4.27 6.42
CA GLN A 144 -12.82 -3.36 7.43
C GLN A 144 -12.40 -2.04 6.83
N ASN A 145 -12.48 -0.98 7.64
CA ASN A 145 -11.93 0.31 7.26
C ASN A 145 -10.39 0.20 7.17
N ILE A 146 -9.81 0.66 6.05
CA ILE A 146 -8.36 0.58 5.82
C ILE A 146 -7.61 1.38 6.91
N ALA A 147 -8.15 2.52 7.35
CA ALA A 147 -7.56 3.31 8.42
C ALA A 147 -7.48 2.54 9.75
N PHE A 148 -8.49 1.69 10.02
CA PHE A 148 -8.49 0.84 11.20
C PHE A 148 -7.44 -0.27 11.11
N MET A 149 -7.32 -0.94 9.95
CA MET A 149 -6.27 -1.94 9.72
C MET A 149 -4.87 -1.35 9.87
N VAL A 150 -4.63 -0.16 9.33
CA VAL A 150 -3.34 0.53 9.46
C VAL A 150 -3.08 0.88 10.93
N GLY A 151 -4.09 1.36 11.66
CA GLY A 151 -3.98 1.63 13.10
C GLY A 151 -3.55 0.40 13.91
N LEU A 152 -4.15 -0.76 13.64
CA LEU A 152 -3.77 -2.03 14.28
C LEU A 152 -2.34 -2.45 13.94
N ALA A 153 -1.95 -2.33 12.67
CA ALA A 153 -0.61 -2.71 12.22
C ALA A 153 0.49 -1.85 12.86
N VAL A 154 0.25 -0.55 13.02
CA VAL A 154 1.21 0.38 13.66
C VAL A 154 1.25 0.19 15.18
N CYS A 155 0.10 -0.03 15.82
CA CYS A 155 0.02 -0.31 17.25
C CYS A 155 0.84 -1.55 17.63
N HIS A 156 0.79 -2.60 16.82
CA HIS A 156 1.60 -3.81 17.06
C HIS A 156 3.11 -3.59 16.86
N ARG A 157 3.51 -2.54 16.14
CA ARG A 157 4.91 -2.18 15.89
C ARG A 157 5.53 -1.30 16.99
N GLY A 158 4.75 -0.87 17.98
CA GLY A 158 5.26 -0.15 19.16
C GLY A 158 5.77 1.28 18.90
N GLU A 159 5.37 1.91 17.78
CA GLU A 159 5.76 3.29 17.42
C GLU A 159 4.60 4.28 17.60
N LEU A 160 4.24 4.56 18.86
CA LEU A 160 3.42 5.71 19.27
C LEU A 160 4.19 6.56 20.28
#